data_AF-A0A382RWX9-F1
#
_entry.id   AF-A0A382RWX9-F1
#
_cell.length_a   1.000
_cell.length_b   1.000
_cell.length_c   1.000
_cell.angle_alpha   90.00
_cell.angle_beta   90.00
_cell.angle_gamma   90.00
#
_symmetry.space_group_name_H-M   'P 1'
#
loop_
_entity.id
_entity.type
_entity.pdbx_description
1 polymer ?
#
loop_
_entity_poly.entity_id
_entity_poly.type
_entity_poly.pdbx_seq_one_letter_code
_entity_poly.pdbx_strand_id
1 'polypeptide(L)'
;MQKFNSVDQLVNTIRPVDPIYCIRPNSIKSACNWFKSNFPGQILYAVKTNPNEKVIKHIGESGIERFDVASINEIKLIRKIFPEAKAY
;
A
#
# COMPACT_ATOMS: atom_id res chain seq x y z
N MET A 1 -6.62 -14.68 -1.61
CA MET A 1 -7.23 -13.71 -0.66
C MET A 1 -8.70 -13.62 -1.00
N GLN A 2 -9.60 -13.86 -0.05
CA GLN A 2 -11.03 -13.70 -0.29
C GLN A 2 -11.35 -12.23 -0.55
N LYS A 3 -12.27 -11.97 -1.48
CA LYS A 3 -12.75 -10.63 -1.82
C LYS A 3 -14.20 -10.55 -1.41
N PHE A 4 -14.57 -9.42 -0.79
CA PHE A 4 -15.93 -9.12 -0.37
C PHE A 4 -16.34 -7.78 -0.96
N ASN A 5 -17.60 -7.65 -1.34
CA ASN A 5 -18.13 -6.41 -1.92
C ASN A 5 -18.40 -5.36 -0.83
N SER A 6 -18.63 -5.79 0.41
CA SER A 6 -18.83 -4.92 1.57
C SER A 6 -18.25 -5.54 2.85
N VAL A 7 -18.09 -4.69 3.87
CA VAL A 7 -17.72 -5.15 5.22
C VAL A 7 -18.83 -6.01 5.81
N ASP A 8 -20.10 -5.68 5.58
CA ASP A 8 -21.24 -6.47 6.07
C ASP A 8 -21.24 -7.90 5.50
N GLN A 9 -20.93 -8.05 4.21
CA GLN A 9 -20.81 -9.37 3.60
C GLN A 9 -19.69 -10.18 4.26
N LEU A 10 -18.53 -9.55 4.52
CA LEU A 10 -17.41 -10.18 5.20
C LEU A 10 -17.78 -10.63 6.61
N VAL A 11 -18.36 -9.75 7.42
CA VAL A 11 -18.69 -10.03 8.83
C VAL A 11 -19.73 -11.14 8.93
N ASN A 12 -20.77 -11.11 8.09
CA ASN A 12 -21.82 -12.13 8.12
C ASN A 12 -21.34 -13.52 7.64
N THR A 13 -20.38 -13.54 6.70
CA THR A 13 -19.84 -14.78 6.11
C THR A 13 -18.75 -15.41 7.00
N ILE A 14 -17.79 -14.59 7.43
CA ILE A 14 -16.60 -15.07 8.16
C ILE A 14 -16.86 -15.13 9.67
N ARG A 15 -17.78 -14.30 10.18
CA ARG A 15 -18.11 -14.17 11.61
C ARG A 15 -16.84 -14.14 12.48
N PRO A 16 -15.94 -13.19 12.19
CA PRO A 16 -14.62 -13.22 12.79
C PRO A 16 -14.68 -12.93 14.28
N VAL A 17 -13.93 -13.70 15.06
CA VAL A 17 -13.73 -13.46 16.49
C VAL A 17 -12.59 -12.48 16.77
N ASP A 18 -11.65 -12.36 15.82
CA ASP A 18 -10.52 -11.45 15.86
C ASP A 18 -10.64 -10.35 14.79
N PRO A 19 -9.99 -9.17 14.97
CA PRO A 19 -9.97 -8.12 13.97
C PRO A 19 -9.40 -8.59 12.62
N ILE A 20 -10.02 -8.14 11.53
CA ILE A 20 -9.57 -8.43 10.16
C ILE A 20 -9.12 -7.14 9.46
N TYR A 21 -7.96 -7.18 8.81
CA TYR A 21 -7.51 -6.13 7.92
C TYR A 21 -8.23 -6.19 6.56
N CYS A 22 -8.99 -5.14 6.25
CA CYS A 22 -9.65 -4.96 4.95
C CYS A 22 -8.87 -3.95 4.10
N ILE A 23 -8.11 -4.45 3.12
CA ILE A 23 -7.36 -3.59 2.19
C ILE A 23 -8.25 -3.24 1.00
N ARG A 24 -8.24 -1.96 0.58
CA ARG A 24 -8.99 -1.43 -0.58
C ARG A 24 -8.04 -1.01 -1.71
N PRO A 25 -7.61 -1.93 -2.60
CA PRO A 25 -6.62 -1.64 -3.64
C PRO A 25 -7.02 -0.50 -4.56
N ASN A 26 -8.30 -0.40 -4.92
CA ASN A 26 -8.79 0.65 -5.81
C ASN A 26 -8.65 2.05 -5.20
N SER A 27 -8.83 2.19 -3.89
CA SER A 27 -8.63 3.47 -3.20
C SER A 27 -7.16 3.90 -3.24
N ILE A 28 -6.23 2.96 -3.06
CA ILE A 28 -4.78 3.20 -3.20
C ILE A 28 -4.47 3.67 -4.62
N LYS A 29 -4.94 2.92 -5.63
CA LYS A 29 -4.73 3.26 -7.04
C LYS A 29 -5.28 4.64 -7.40
N SER A 30 -6.50 4.97 -6.96
CA SER A 30 -7.10 6.28 -7.20
C SER A 30 -6.28 7.40 -6.58
N ALA A 31 -5.79 7.23 -5.34
CA ALA A 31 -4.94 8.23 -4.69
C ALA A 31 -3.60 8.39 -5.43
N CYS A 32 -2.92 7.29 -5.77
CA CYS A 32 -1.67 7.32 -6.53
C CYS A 32 -1.85 8.03 -7.89
N ASN A 33 -2.92 7.70 -8.63
CA ASN A 33 -3.23 8.35 -9.90
C ASN A 33 -3.48 9.85 -9.72
N TRP A 34 -4.22 10.24 -8.68
CA TRP A 34 -4.46 11.64 -8.40
C TRP A 34 -3.15 12.41 -8.19
N PHE A 35 -2.24 11.91 -7.35
CA PHE A 35 -0.94 12.57 -7.15
C PHE A 35 -0.12 12.63 -8.45
N LYS A 36 -0.07 11.53 -9.22
CA LYS A 36 0.64 11.50 -10.50
C LYS A 36 0.11 12.50 -11.52
N SER A 37 -1.19 12.78 -11.51
CA SER A 37 -1.82 13.72 -12.45
C SER A 37 -1.84 15.16 -11.96
N ASN A 38 -1.78 15.41 -10.65
CA ASN A 38 -2.07 16.74 -10.08
C ASN A 38 -0.91 17.32 -9.25
N PHE A 39 0.09 16.53 -8.87
CA PHE A 39 1.23 17.03 -8.11
C PHE A 39 2.45 17.21 -9.02
N PRO A 40 2.96 18.44 -9.21
CA PRO A 40 4.05 18.71 -10.14
C PRO A 40 5.43 18.29 -9.60
N GLY A 41 5.51 17.83 -8.35
CA GLY A 41 6.75 17.45 -7.69
C GLY A 41 7.05 15.96 -7.75
N GLN A 42 8.15 15.57 -7.11
CA GLN A 42 8.50 14.17 -6.95
C GLN A 42 7.62 13.51 -5.88
N ILE A 43 6.95 12.42 -6.25
CA ILE A 43 6.07 11.69 -5.34
C ILE A 43 6.86 10.61 -4.63
N LEU A 44 6.82 10.62 -3.30
CA LEU A 44 7.37 9.58 -2.44
C LEU A 44 6.27 9.05 -1.53
N TYR A 45 6.31 7.76 -1.22
CA TYR A 45 5.49 7.17 -0.17
C TYR A 45 6.32 6.96 1.09
N ALA A 46 5.90 7.57 2.20
CA ALA A 46 6.53 7.37 3.50
C ALA A 46 6.15 6.02 4.10
N VAL A 47 7.10 5.08 4.13
CA VAL A 47 6.87 3.66 4.50
C VAL A 47 6.36 3.52 5.93
N LYS A 48 6.85 4.37 6.84
CA LYS A 48 6.42 4.42 8.24
C LYS A 48 4.90 4.54 8.43
N THR A 49 4.20 5.10 7.45
CA THR A 49 2.74 5.33 7.56
C THR A 49 1.96 4.04 7.46
N ASN A 50 2.40 3.09 6.63
CA ASN A 50 1.85 1.74 6.54
C ASN A 50 2.84 0.79 5.86
N PRO A 51 3.68 0.05 6.63
CA PRO A 51 4.67 -0.87 6.07
C PRO A 51 4.06 -2.21 5.62
N ASN A 52 2.73 -2.35 5.55
CA ASN A 52 2.11 -3.59 5.11
C ASN A 52 2.51 -3.92 3.66
N GLU A 53 3.09 -5.11 3.43
CA GLU A 53 3.62 -5.50 2.10
C GLU A 53 2.58 -5.35 0.97
N LYS A 54 1.29 -5.61 1.23
CA LYS A 54 0.23 -5.47 0.21
C LYS A 54 -0.05 -4.01 -0.13
N VAL A 55 0.02 -3.11 0.85
CA VAL A 55 -0.13 -1.68 0.62
C VAL A 55 1.05 -1.17 -0.21
N ILE A 56 2.28 -1.51 0.19
CA ILE A 56 3.50 -1.15 -0.54
C ILE A 56 3.45 -1.67 -1.99
N LYS A 57 3.07 -2.93 -2.19
CA LYS A 57 2.93 -3.53 -3.53
C LYS A 57 1.95 -2.74 -4.40
N HIS A 58 0.75 -2.44 -3.89
CA HIS A 58 -0.24 -1.69 -4.68
C HIS A 58 0.16 -0.24 -4.95
N ILE A 59 0.91 0.40 -4.05
CA ILE A 59 1.47 1.73 -4.28
C ILE A 59 2.49 1.68 -5.43
N GLY A 60 3.41 0.72 -5.40
CA GLY A 60 4.41 0.52 -6.45
C GLY A 60 3.81 0.12 -7.80
N GLU A 61 2.86 -0.82 -7.81
CA GLU A 61 2.12 -1.24 -9.01
C GLU A 61 1.27 -0.10 -9.60
N SER A 62 0.89 0.90 -8.79
CA SER A 62 0.23 2.13 -9.26
C SER A 62 1.21 3.17 -9.81
N GLY A 63 2.50 2.84 -9.86
CA GLY A 63 3.57 3.62 -10.47
C GLY A 63 4.20 4.66 -9.55
N ILE A 64 4.19 4.44 -8.24
CA ILE A 64 5.02 5.19 -7.28
C ILE A 64 6.28 4.36 -6.98
N GLU A 65 7.41 4.78 -7.52
CA GLU A 65 8.68 4.01 -7.48
C GLU A 65 9.67 4.49 -6.41
N ARG A 66 9.25 5.47 -5.59
CA ARG A 66 10.10 6.14 -4.62
C ARG A 66 9.47 6.08 -3.24
N PHE A 67 10.27 5.71 -2.26
CA PHE A 67 9.85 5.44 -0.91
C PHE A 67 10.73 6.22 0.07
N ASP A 68 10.10 6.97 0.94
CA ASP A 68 10.75 7.64 2.08
C ASP A 68 10.82 6.64 3.24
N VAL A 69 12.04 6.31 3.68
CA VAL A 69 12.29 5.28 4.69
C VAL A 69 13.01 5.85 5.91
N ALA A 70 12.60 5.42 7.10
CA ALA A 70 13.11 5.90 8.37
C ALA A 70 13.90 4.84 9.15
N SER A 71 14.05 3.62 8.63
CA SER A 71 14.80 2.56 9.31
C SER A 71 15.40 1.53 8.35
N ILE A 72 16.39 0.77 8.85
CA ILE A 72 17.01 -0.35 8.13
C ILE A 72 15.96 -1.42 7.77
N ASN A 73 14.97 -1.65 8.63
CA ASN A 73 13.92 -2.63 8.37
C ASN A 73 13.02 -2.18 7.20
N GLU A 74 12.73 -0.89 7.09
CA GLU A 74 11.98 -0.33 5.96
C GLU A 74 12.81 -0.39 4.66
N ILE A 75 14.12 -0.11 4.71
CA ILE A 75 15.02 -0.30 3.56
C ILE A 75 14.97 -1.75 3.08
N LYS A 76 15.13 -2.72 4.00
CA LYS A 76 15.07 -4.16 3.69
C LYS A 76 13.72 -4.55 3.08
N LEU A 77 12.63 -4.02 3.63
CA LEU A 77 11.28 -4.25 3.14
C LEU A 77 11.11 -3.77 1.70
N ILE A 78 11.48 -2.52 1.40
CA ILE A 78 11.38 -1.96 0.04
C ILE A 78 12.26 -2.74 -0.93
N ARG A 79 13.50 -3.07 -0.56
CA ARG A 79 14.40 -3.85 -1.43
C ARG A 79 13.90 -5.28 -1.68
N LYS A 80 13.22 -5.90 -0.71
CA LYS A 80 12.58 -7.21 -0.88
C LYS A 80 11.43 -7.17 -1.89
N ILE A 81 10.61 -6.11 -1.85
CA ILE A 81 9.41 -6.01 -2.71
C ILE A 81 9.77 -5.45 -4.09
N PHE A 82 10.58 -4.40 -4.13
CA PHE A 82 10.99 -3.68 -5.33
C PHE A 82 12.52 -3.44 -5.29
N PRO A 83 13.33 -4.39 -5.79
CA PRO A 83 14.79 -4.28 -5.76
C PRO A 83 15.33 -2.98 -6.37
N GLU A 84 14.66 -2.50 -7.43
CA GLU A 84 15.05 -1.31 -8.21
C GLU A 84 14.44 0.00 -7.70
N ALA A 85 13.54 -0.03 -6.70
CA ALA A 85 12.92 1.19 -6.19
C ALA A 85 13.95 2.10 -5.50
N LYS A 86 13.67 3.41 -5.48
CA LYS A 86 14.53 4.38 -4.77
C LYS A 86 14.03 4.53 -3.33
N ALA A 87 14.88 4.15 -2.38
CA ALA A 87 14.68 4.40 -0.96
C ALA A 87 15.45 5.66 -0.58
N TYR A 88 14.75 6.66 -0.03
CA TYR A 88 15.24 7.95 0.43
C TYR A 88 15.41 7.97 1.93
#